data_AF-G5B9Y1-F1
#
_entry.id   AF-G5B9Y1-F1
#
_cell.length_a   1.000
_cell.length_b   1.000
_cell.length_c   1.000
_cell.angle_alpha   90.00
_cell.angle_beta   90.00
_cell.angle_gamma   90.00
#
_symmetry.space_group_name_H-M   'P 1'
#
loop_
_entity.id
_entity.type
_entity.pdbx_description
1 polymer ?
#
loop_
_entity_poly.entity_id
_entity_poly.type
_entity_poly.pdbx_seq_one_letter_code
_entity_poly.pdbx_strand_id
1 'polypeptide(L)'
;MTVQNIASICNMGTNASALEKDIGPEQLPIKEHYFGLVDFGNTCYCNSVLQALYFCTLFRENVLAYKAQQKKKENLTCLTDLFHSIATQKKKVGVIPPKKFISRLQKENDLFGNYMQQGTHEFFNYLLNTIVDIMQEEKKQKKQNGKF
;
A
#
# COMPACT_ATOMS: atom_id res chain seq x y z
N MET A 1 27.11 7.26 46.88
CA MET A 1 27.13 5.95 46.20
C MET A 1 25.77 5.72 45.55
N THR A 2 25.55 5.52 44.26
CA THR A 2 26.22 5.84 42.99
C THR A 2 25.04 5.86 42.01
N VAL A 3 24.95 6.90 41.18
CA VAL A 3 23.84 7.09 40.23
C VAL A 3 23.84 5.96 39.20
N GLN A 4 22.63 5.50 38.88
CA GLN A 4 22.31 4.48 37.87
C GLN A 4 23.07 4.74 36.57
N ASN A 5 23.85 3.74 36.15
CA ASN A 5 24.46 3.71 34.83
C ASN A 5 23.91 2.49 34.09
N ILE A 6 22.71 2.64 33.52
CA ILE A 6 22.22 1.76 32.45
C ILE A 6 22.22 2.61 31.19
N ALA A 7 23.42 2.94 30.72
CA ALA A 7 23.63 3.26 29.33
C ALA A 7 23.46 1.96 28.54
N SER A 8 22.21 1.59 28.26
CA SER A 8 21.92 0.72 27.12
C SER A 8 22.16 1.57 25.88
N ILE A 9 23.43 1.68 25.49
CA ILE A 9 23.82 2.22 24.19
C ILE A 9 23.31 1.21 23.19
N CYS A 10 22.06 1.37 22.78
CA CYS A 10 21.52 0.72 21.61
C CYS A 10 22.41 1.14 20.44
N ASN A 11 23.22 0.18 20.01
CA ASN A 11 24.09 0.24 18.85
C ASN A 11 23.18 0.45 17.61
N MET A 12 22.74 1.68 17.36
CA MET A 12 22.10 2.04 16.11
C MET A 12 23.13 1.77 15.02
N GLY A 13 22.91 0.71 14.25
CA GLY A 13 23.74 0.42 13.09
C GLY A 13 23.84 1.68 12.24
N THR A 14 25.05 1.97 11.74
CA THR A 14 25.39 3.14 10.91
C THR A 14 24.51 3.31 9.66
N ASN A 15 23.61 2.35 9.39
CA ASN A 15 22.74 2.24 8.23
C ASN A 15 21.26 2.56 8.51
N ALA A 16 20.88 2.98 9.72
CA ALA A 16 19.50 3.37 10.03
C ALA A 16 19.10 4.67 9.29
N SER A 17 17.89 4.70 8.73
CA SER A 17 17.31 5.88 8.09
C SER A 17 17.07 7.02 9.09
N ALA A 18 16.91 8.27 8.60
CA ALA A 18 16.60 9.41 9.45
C ALA A 18 15.32 9.19 10.28
N LEU A 19 14.28 8.64 9.66
CA LEU A 19 13.03 8.32 10.35
C LEU A 19 13.22 7.29 11.48
N GLU A 20 14.08 6.28 11.27
CA GLU A 20 14.42 5.30 12.32
C GLU A 20 15.22 5.93 13.47
N LYS A 21 16.03 6.94 13.16
CA LYS A 21 16.80 7.69 14.17
C LYS A 21 15.89 8.58 15.02
N ASP A 22 14.94 9.27 14.38
CA ASP A 22 14.05 10.23 15.04
C ASP A 22 12.99 9.56 15.91
N ILE A 23 12.41 8.44 15.45
CA ILE A 23 11.41 7.68 16.22
C ILE A 23 12.09 6.82 17.30
N GLY A 24 13.30 6.33 17.02
CA GLY A 24 14.02 5.41 17.88
C GLY A 24 13.61 3.94 17.66
N PRO A 25 14.56 2.99 17.75
CA PRO A 25 14.36 1.60 17.36
C PRO A 25 13.35 0.85 18.25
N GLU A 26 13.19 1.26 19.51
CA GLU A 26 12.26 0.64 20.46
C GLU A 26 10.80 1.05 20.23
N GLN A 27 10.54 2.20 19.59
CA GLN A 27 9.19 2.70 19.38
C GLN A 27 8.58 2.25 18.06
N LEU A 28 9.39 1.76 17.11
CA LEU A 28 8.90 1.27 15.82
C LEU A 28 8.29 -0.12 15.97
N PRO A 29 6.97 -0.29 15.73
CA PRO A 29 6.32 -1.59 15.77
C PRO A 29 7.07 -2.59 14.89
N ILE A 30 7.29 -3.80 15.42
CA ILE A 30 8.13 -4.82 14.76
C ILE A 30 7.54 -5.24 13.40
N LYS A 31 6.21 -5.20 13.27
CA LYS A 31 5.47 -5.65 12.08
C LYS A 31 5.20 -4.55 11.05
N GLU A 32 5.57 -3.30 11.33
CA GLU A 32 5.22 -2.18 10.46
C GLU A 32 6.40 -1.72 9.58
N HIS A 33 6.06 -1.39 8.34
CA HIS A 33 6.97 -0.91 7.31
C HIS A 33 6.49 0.46 6.82
N TYR A 34 7.37 1.45 6.85
CA TYR A 34 7.08 2.85 6.52
C TYR A 34 7.74 3.21 5.19
N PHE A 35 6.99 3.04 4.10
CA PHE A 35 7.49 3.29 2.75
C PHE A 35 6.74 4.44 2.10
N GLY A 36 7.47 5.48 1.70
CA GLY A 36 6.94 6.51 0.82
C GLY A 36 6.65 5.97 -0.58
N LEU A 37 5.80 6.67 -1.32
CA LEU A 37 5.49 6.35 -2.72
C LEU A 37 6.06 7.42 -3.64
N VAL A 38 6.77 6.99 -4.69
CA VAL A 38 7.29 7.90 -5.72
C VAL A 38 6.14 8.56 -6.47
N ASP A 39 6.23 9.87 -6.69
CA ASP A 39 5.32 10.60 -7.56
C ASP A 39 5.75 10.45 -9.03
N PHE A 40 4.81 10.08 -9.90
CA PHE A 40 4.98 9.95 -11.35
C PHE A 40 4.33 11.10 -12.15
N GLY A 41 4.34 12.30 -11.59
CA GLY A 41 3.79 13.51 -12.22
C GLY A 41 2.34 13.72 -11.82
N ASN A 42 2.12 14.60 -10.86
CA ASN A 42 0.81 14.93 -10.29
C ASN A 42 0.02 13.72 -9.76
N THR A 43 0.72 12.67 -9.29
CA THR A 43 0.11 11.44 -8.73
C THR A 43 0.02 11.46 -7.20
N CYS A 44 0.39 12.57 -6.55
CA CYS A 44 0.30 12.73 -5.10
C CYS A 44 -1.11 12.52 -4.53
N TYR A 45 -2.17 12.83 -5.28
CA TYR A 45 -3.56 12.53 -4.90
C TYR A 45 -3.77 11.02 -4.72
N CYS A 46 -3.15 10.21 -5.56
CA CYS A 46 -3.22 8.76 -5.51
C CYS A 46 -2.38 8.23 -4.35
N ASN A 47 -1.13 8.70 -4.24
CA ASN A 47 -0.21 8.28 -3.19
C ASN A 47 -0.77 8.53 -1.79
N SER A 48 -1.39 9.70 -1.56
CA SER A 48 -1.97 10.04 -0.25
C SER A 48 -3.14 9.11 0.12
N VAL A 49 -4.04 8.80 -0.81
CA VAL A 49 -5.13 7.83 -0.58
C VAL A 49 -4.59 6.42 -0.32
N LEU A 50 -3.60 5.97 -1.10
CA LEU A 50 -2.99 4.66 -0.93
C LEU A 50 -2.34 4.50 0.44
N GLN A 51 -1.65 5.54 0.94
CA GLN A 51 -1.09 5.56 2.29
C GLN A 51 -2.19 5.48 3.35
N ALA A 52 -3.24 6.30 3.23
CA ALA A 52 -4.36 6.28 4.18
C ALA A 52 -5.02 4.88 4.25
N LEU A 53 -5.29 4.27 3.10
CA LEU A 53 -5.86 2.93 3.01
C LEU A 53 -4.93 1.83 3.53
N TYR A 54 -3.61 1.96 3.32
CA TYR A 54 -2.65 0.98 3.84
C TYR A 54 -2.61 0.96 5.36
N PHE A 55 -2.73 2.13 6.02
CA PHE A 55 -2.77 2.20 7.47
C PHE A 55 -4.17 1.93 8.07
N CYS A 56 -5.21 1.80 7.25
CA CYS A 56 -6.45 1.17 7.65
C CYS A 56 -6.25 -0.36 7.78
N THR A 57 -5.85 -0.81 8.97
CA THR A 57 -5.47 -2.22 9.25
C THR A 57 -6.46 -3.23 8.67
N LEU A 58 -7.76 -3.07 8.92
CA LEU A 58 -8.78 -3.99 8.42
C LEU A 58 -8.84 -4.03 6.88
N PHE A 59 -8.68 -2.89 6.22
CA PHE A 59 -8.66 -2.82 4.75
C PHE A 59 -7.39 -3.50 4.21
N ARG A 60 -6.22 -3.17 4.78
CA ARG A 60 -4.93 -3.77 4.41
C ARG A 60 -4.95 -5.29 4.54
N GLU A 61 -5.45 -5.82 5.65
CA GLU A 61 -5.52 -7.26 5.88
C GLU A 61 -6.41 -7.97 4.84
N ASN A 62 -7.57 -7.39 4.53
CA ASN A 62 -8.47 -7.93 3.51
C ASN A 62 -7.86 -7.88 2.10
N VAL A 63 -7.16 -6.80 1.76
CA VAL A 63 -6.43 -6.69 0.49
C VAL A 63 -5.29 -7.70 0.41
N LEU A 64 -4.49 -7.87 1.47
CA LEU A 64 -3.41 -8.86 1.49
C LEU A 64 -3.91 -10.31 1.47
N ALA A 65 -5.10 -10.56 2.03
CA ALA A 65 -5.76 -11.87 1.98
C ALA A 65 -6.42 -12.16 0.61
N TYR A 66 -6.58 -11.14 -0.25
CA TYR A 66 -7.20 -11.29 -1.55
C TYR A 66 -6.38 -12.21 -2.46
N LYS A 67 -6.88 -13.43 -2.68
CA LYS A 67 -6.31 -14.37 -3.65
C LYS A 67 -6.91 -14.09 -5.02
N ALA A 68 -6.23 -13.27 -5.80
CA ALA A 68 -6.59 -13.07 -7.20
C ALA A 68 -6.65 -14.44 -7.92
N GLN A 69 -7.77 -14.72 -8.59
CA GLN A 69 -7.78 -15.84 -9.53
C GLN A 69 -6.80 -15.52 -10.65
N GLN A 70 -5.90 -16.45 -10.99
CA GLN A 70 -4.72 -16.20 -11.84
C GLN A 70 -5.03 -15.69 -13.28
N LYS A 71 -6.29 -15.51 -13.66
CA LYS A 71 -6.70 -15.23 -15.04
C LYS A 71 -6.90 -13.76 -15.39
N LYS A 72 -7.09 -12.83 -14.43
CA LYS A 72 -7.23 -11.40 -14.73
C LYS A 72 -6.34 -10.53 -13.84
N LYS A 73 -5.48 -9.74 -14.48
CA LYS A 73 -4.84 -8.58 -13.83
C LYS A 73 -5.88 -7.47 -13.86
N GLU A 74 -6.21 -6.89 -12.71
CA GLU A 74 -7.19 -5.79 -12.48
C GLU A 74 -6.62 -4.80 -11.46
N ASN A 75 -7.22 -3.60 -11.32
CA ASN A 75 -6.80 -2.61 -10.33
C ASN A 75 -6.59 -3.19 -8.92
N LEU A 76 -7.49 -4.09 -8.46
CA LEU A 76 -7.37 -4.77 -7.17
C LEU A 76 -6.12 -5.69 -7.08
N THR A 77 -5.72 -6.34 -8.17
CA THR A 77 -4.49 -7.15 -8.20
C THR A 77 -3.24 -6.27 -8.07
N CYS A 78 -3.21 -5.11 -8.74
CA CYS A 78 -2.09 -4.18 -8.63
C CYS A 78 -2.03 -3.51 -7.24
N LEU A 79 -3.18 -3.26 -6.61
CA LEU A 79 -3.26 -2.78 -5.23
C LEU A 79 -2.71 -3.83 -4.26
N THR A 80 -3.10 -5.10 -4.45
CA THR A 80 -2.62 -6.23 -3.65
C THR A 80 -1.11 -6.39 -3.77
N ASP A 81 -0.59 -6.36 -5.00
CA ASP A 81 0.86 -6.41 -5.27
C ASP A 81 1.61 -5.26 -4.59
N LEU A 82 1.05 -4.04 -4.63
CA LEU A 82 1.65 -2.87 -3.98
C LEU A 82 1.69 -3.03 -2.46
N PHE A 83 0.57 -3.42 -1.84
CA PHE A 83 0.49 -3.60 -0.38
C PHE A 83 1.40 -4.74 0.07
N HIS A 84 1.46 -5.83 -0.69
CA HIS A 84 2.38 -6.94 -0.44
C HIS A 84 3.83 -6.50 -0.55
N SER A 85 4.15 -5.69 -1.56
CA SER A 85 5.50 -5.12 -1.76
C SER A 85 5.93 -4.26 -0.58
N ILE A 86 5.04 -3.51 0.07
CA ILE A 86 5.36 -2.74 1.29
C ILE A 86 5.53 -3.68 2.49
N ALA A 87 4.57 -4.59 2.70
CA ALA A 87 4.51 -5.44 3.89
C ALA A 87 5.65 -6.48 3.99
N THR A 88 6.31 -6.80 2.88
CA THR A 88 7.38 -7.82 2.81
C THR A 88 8.78 -7.23 2.70
N GLN A 89 8.93 -5.92 2.85
CA GLN A 89 10.24 -5.28 2.80
C GLN A 89 11.15 -5.78 3.92
N LYS A 90 12.45 -5.91 3.61
CA LYS A 90 13.46 -6.25 4.62
C LYS A 90 13.84 -5.07 5.51
N LYS A 91 13.73 -3.85 4.97
CA LYS A 91 14.02 -2.59 5.67
C LYS A 91 12.72 -2.06 6.28
N LYS A 92 12.78 -1.43 7.45
CA LYS A 92 11.61 -0.79 8.04
C LYS A 92 11.19 0.48 7.32
N VAL A 93 12.13 1.20 6.69
CA VAL A 93 11.87 2.49 6.04
C VAL A 93 12.44 2.52 4.63
N GLY A 94 11.72 3.14 3.71
CA GLY A 94 12.21 3.36 2.35
C GLY A 94 11.22 4.06 1.44
N VAL A 95 11.39 3.86 0.14
CA VAL A 95 10.52 4.43 -0.90
C VAL A 95 10.25 3.33 -1.94
N ILE A 96 8.99 3.19 -2.35
CA ILE A 96 8.56 2.24 -3.38
C ILE A 96 7.96 3.00 -4.57
N PRO A 97 8.32 2.64 -5.82
CA PRO A 97 7.69 3.17 -7.01
C PRO A 97 6.39 2.41 -7.36
N PRO A 98 5.17 2.98 -7.22
CA PRO A 98 3.90 2.31 -7.56
C PRO A 98 3.62 2.20 -9.09
N LYS A 99 4.65 2.00 -9.92
CA LYS A 99 4.54 2.05 -11.40
C LYS A 99 3.41 1.18 -11.97
N LYS A 100 3.34 -0.09 -11.54
CA LYS A 100 2.33 -1.03 -12.04
C LYS A 100 0.91 -0.58 -11.71
N PHE A 101 0.70 -0.04 -10.51
CA PHE A 101 -0.60 0.47 -10.09
C PHE A 101 -0.98 1.71 -10.90
N ILE A 102 -0.08 2.69 -11.00
CA ILE A 102 -0.33 3.93 -11.76
C ILE A 102 -0.60 3.64 -13.24
N SER A 103 0.23 2.83 -13.89
CA SER A 103 0.00 2.45 -15.28
C SER A 103 -1.31 1.69 -15.49
N ARG A 104 -1.79 0.96 -14.47
CA ARG A 104 -3.07 0.28 -14.56
C ARG A 104 -4.25 1.23 -14.38
N LEU A 105 -4.17 2.12 -13.38
CA LEU A 105 -5.16 3.17 -13.14
C LEU A 105 -5.37 4.03 -14.39
N GLN A 106 -4.26 4.50 -14.99
CA GLN A 106 -4.26 5.32 -16.21
C GLN A 106 -4.85 4.58 -17.42
N LYS A 107 -4.77 3.25 -17.45
CA LYS A 107 -5.32 2.43 -18.54
C LYS A 107 -6.80 2.10 -18.34
N GLU A 108 -7.25 1.94 -17.09
CA GLU A 108 -8.63 1.54 -16.79
C GLU A 108 -9.61 2.72 -16.71
N ASN A 109 -9.12 3.93 -16.48
CA ASN A 109 -9.98 5.10 -16.34
C ASN A 109 -9.35 6.32 -17.00
N ASP A 110 -9.97 6.76 -18.09
CA ASP A 110 -9.54 7.90 -18.90
C ASP A 110 -9.43 9.20 -18.09
N LEU A 111 -10.26 9.37 -17.04
CA LEU A 111 -10.17 10.52 -16.14
C LEU A 111 -8.79 10.62 -15.49
N PHE A 112 -8.23 9.48 -15.10
CA PHE A 112 -6.91 9.40 -14.47
C PHE A 112 -5.78 9.14 -15.48
N GLY A 113 -6.10 8.98 -16.78
CA GLY A 113 -5.19 8.64 -17.87
C GLY A 113 -4.30 9.78 -18.38
N ASN A 114 -4.26 10.91 -17.67
CA ASN A 114 -3.48 12.10 -18.03
C ASN A 114 -2.52 12.50 -16.89
N TYR A 115 -1.67 13.48 -17.15
CA TYR A 115 -0.69 14.01 -16.19
C TYR A 115 -1.23 15.19 -15.36
N MET A 116 -2.53 15.43 -15.36
CA MET A 116 -3.13 16.52 -14.58
C MET A 116 -3.33 16.08 -13.13
N GLN A 117 -3.31 17.04 -12.21
CA GLN A 117 -3.66 16.80 -10.83
C GLN A 117 -5.15 16.51 -10.71
N GLN A 118 -5.49 15.49 -9.92
CA GLN A 118 -6.86 14.99 -9.78
C GLN A 118 -7.36 15.15 -8.35
N GLY A 119 -8.67 15.04 -8.17
CA GLY A 119 -9.30 15.09 -6.85
C GLY A 119 -9.01 13.83 -6.03
N THR A 120 -8.42 13.99 -4.85
CA THR A 120 -8.19 12.90 -3.89
C THR A 120 -9.48 12.15 -3.55
N HIS A 121 -10.59 12.87 -3.35
CA HIS A 121 -11.89 12.29 -3.05
C HIS A 121 -12.46 11.47 -4.24
N GLU A 122 -12.27 11.97 -5.46
CA GLU A 122 -12.74 11.31 -6.68
C GLU A 122 -11.98 10.00 -6.92
N PHE A 123 -10.65 10.02 -6.76
CA PHE A 123 -9.84 8.81 -6.80
C PHE A 123 -10.25 7.81 -5.72
N PHE A 124 -10.45 8.25 -4.48
CA PHE A 124 -10.89 7.39 -3.38
C PHE A 124 -12.22 6.68 -3.69
N ASN A 125 -13.22 7.44 -4.14
CA ASN A 125 -14.53 6.89 -4.47
C ASN A 125 -14.45 5.91 -5.64
N TYR A 126 -13.73 6.27 -6.71
CA TYR A 126 -13.49 5.39 -7.85
C TYR A 126 -12.83 4.08 -7.43
N LEU A 127 -11.77 4.15 -6.61
CA LEU A 127 -11.02 2.97 -6.18
C LEU A 127 -11.91 2.00 -5.40
N LEU A 128 -12.69 2.50 -4.44
CA LEU A 128 -13.57 1.64 -3.65
C LEU A 128 -14.69 1.02 -4.49
N ASN A 129 -15.33 1.80 -5.36
CA ASN A 129 -16.36 1.28 -6.24
C ASN A 129 -15.80 0.21 -7.20
N THR A 130 -14.61 0.45 -7.77
CA THR A 130 -13.92 -0.52 -8.62
C THR A 130 -13.65 -1.83 -7.89
N ILE A 131 -13.20 -1.77 -6.63
CA ILE A 131 -12.98 -2.96 -5.80
C ILE A 131 -14.29 -3.71 -5.56
N VAL A 132 -15.37 -2.98 -5.24
CA VAL A 132 -16.70 -3.57 -5.02
C VAL A 132 -17.19 -4.27 -6.28
N ASP A 133 -17.08 -3.65 -7.44
CA ASP A 133 -17.53 -4.20 -8.72
C ASP A 133 -16.77 -5.49 -9.06
N ILE A 134 -15.44 -5.50 -8.93
CA ILE A 134 -14.61 -6.69 -9.11
C ILE A 134 -15.10 -7.83 -8.20
N MET A 135 -15.28 -7.55 -6.91
CA MET A 135 -15.74 -8.56 -5.95
C MET A 135 -17.15 -9.09 -6.26
N GLN A 136 -18.04 -8.25 -6.78
CA GLN A 136 -19.39 -8.66 -7.18
C GLN A 136 -19.35 -9.54 -8.43
N GLU A 137 -18.53 -9.20 -9.41
CA GLU A 137 -18.33 -10.00 -10.62
C GLU A 137 -17.78 -11.40 -10.28
N GLU A 138 -16.79 -11.49 -9.40
CA GLU A 138 -16.25 -12.78 -8.95
C GLU A 138 -17.31 -13.65 -8.25
N LYS A 139 -18.16 -13.04 -7.42
CA LYS A 139 -19.28 -13.75 -6.76
C LYS A 139 -20.29 -14.29 -7.78
N LYS A 140 -20.60 -13.52 -8.82
CA LYS A 140 -21.50 -13.96 -9.92
C LYS A 140 -20.89 -15.12 -10.68
N GLN A 141 -19.60 -15.06 -11.02
CA GLN A 141 -18.88 -16.14 -11.72
C GLN A 141 -18.82 -17.43 -10.90
N LYS A 142 -18.55 -17.35 -9.58
CA LYS A 142 -18.56 -18.52 -8.70
C LYS A 142 -19.92 -19.21 -8.63
N LYS A 143 -21.02 -18.44 -8.61
CA LYS A 143 -22.39 -18.99 -8.65
C LYS A 143 -22.72 -19.66 -9.99
N GLN A 144 -22.16 -19.18 -11.10
CA GLN A 144 -22.36 -19.78 -12.42
C GLN A 144 -21.53 -21.07 -12.57
N ASN A 145 -20.28 -21.08 -12.09
CA ASN A 145 -19.40 -22.25 -12.19
C ASN A 145 -19.70 -23.36 -11.17
N GLY A 146 -20.43 -23.05 -10.09
CA GLY A 146 -20.88 -24.02 -9.08
C GLY A 146 -22.24 -24.66 -9.36
N LYS A 147 -22.84 -24.40 -10.53
CA LYS A 147 -24.03 -25.11 -11.02
C LYS A 147 -23.59 -26.27 -11.92
N PHE A 148 -23.30 -27.42 -11.33
CA PHE A 148 -23.33 -28.73 -11.96
C PHE A 148 -23.99 -29.71 -10.99
#